data_AF-A0A1E2SNF1-F1
#
_entry.id   AF-A0A1E2SNF1-F1
#
_cell.length_a   1.000
_cell.length_b   1.000
_cell.length_c   1.000
_cell.angle_alpha   90.00
_cell.angle_beta   90.00
_cell.angle_gamma   90.00
#
_symmetry.space_group_name_H-M   'P 1'
#
loop_
_entity.id
_entity.type
_entity.pdbx_description
1 polymer ?
#
loop_
_entity_poly.entity_id
_entity_poly.type
_entity_poly.pdbx_seq_one_letter_code
_entity_poly.pdbx_strand_id
1 'polypeptide(L)'
;MPESPAEPGDFRELVAAISLARAALAEITPESTVGEPLGHVVEAGGAVSLLFACTLPGYPGWRWTVSVGRAEDGVQPTVLEAELMPGEESLLAPDWVPWSERLAEYQAAQEALTVEADDDDEDGEDRPDEDEDEDEDSDGFDDEDDHDIHDLHAGDDVDGVDIDSVGGETGLLPTGVDDEATDIEADAEPVLPDGEGAVL
;
A
#
# COMPACT_ATOMS: atom_id res chain seq x y z
N MET A 1 -22.30 5.63 27.04
CA MET A 1 -23.52 6.01 26.30
C MET A 1 -23.44 5.29 24.96
N PRO A 2 -24.42 4.48 24.53
CA PRO A 2 -24.43 4.07 23.13
C PRO A 2 -24.72 5.32 22.30
N GLU A 3 -23.80 5.68 21.40
CA GLU A 3 -24.08 6.71 20.39
C GLU A 3 -25.29 6.24 19.57
N SER A 4 -26.29 7.11 19.42
CA SER A 4 -27.37 6.88 18.47
C SER A 4 -26.77 6.73 17.07
N PRO A 5 -27.28 5.82 16.22
CA PRO A 5 -26.83 5.74 14.84
C PRO A 5 -27.05 7.11 14.18
N ALA A 6 -26.00 7.64 13.54
CA ALA A 6 -26.07 8.87 12.78
C ALA A 6 -27.26 8.78 11.80
N GLU A 7 -28.14 9.78 11.83
CA GLU A 7 -29.23 9.90 10.86
C GLU A 7 -28.61 9.92 9.45
N PRO A 8 -29.19 9.22 8.46
CA PRO A 8 -28.60 9.16 7.13
C PRO A 8 -28.57 10.57 6.51
N GLY A 9 -27.37 11.14 6.40
CA GLY A 9 -27.13 12.44 5.78
C GLY A 9 -27.52 12.45 4.29
N ASP A 10 -27.71 13.65 3.72
CA ASP A 10 -27.98 13.78 2.28
C ASP A 10 -26.73 13.43 1.47
N PHE A 11 -26.70 12.20 0.93
CA PHE A 11 -25.60 11.69 0.11
C PHE A 11 -25.59 12.22 -1.32
N ARG A 12 -26.59 12.98 -1.74
CA ARG A 12 -26.72 13.43 -3.14
C ARG A 12 -25.50 14.24 -3.61
N GLU A 13 -24.95 15.07 -2.72
CA GLU A 13 -23.75 15.86 -3.02
C GLU A 13 -22.50 14.98 -3.15
N LEU A 14 -22.33 13.99 -2.25
CA LEU A 14 -21.23 13.02 -2.32
C LEU A 14 -21.31 12.16 -3.58
N VAL A 15 -22.50 11.68 -3.94
CA VAL A 15 -22.74 10.93 -5.19
C VAL A 15 -22.43 11.79 -6.43
N ALA A 16 -22.64 13.10 -6.35
CA ALA A 16 -22.34 14.03 -7.43
C ALA A 16 -20.85 14.45 -7.50
N ALA A 17 -20.01 14.07 -6.54
CA ALA A 17 -18.61 14.49 -6.43
C ALA A 17 -17.65 13.77 -7.41
N ILE A 18 -18.12 13.44 -8.62
CA ILE A 18 -17.36 12.73 -9.65
C ILE A 18 -16.10 13.50 -10.07
N SER A 19 -16.18 14.82 -10.20
CA SER A 19 -15.02 15.64 -10.57
C SER A 19 -13.95 15.64 -9.50
N LEU A 20 -14.34 15.68 -8.22
CA LEU A 20 -13.43 15.59 -7.08
C LEU A 20 -12.73 14.22 -7.07
N ALA A 21 -13.50 13.15 -7.28
CA ALA A 21 -12.94 11.81 -7.34
C ALA A 21 -11.98 11.60 -8.52
N ARG A 22 -12.31 12.12 -9.70
CA ARG A 22 -11.41 12.08 -10.86
C ARG A 22 -10.11 12.86 -10.62
N ALA A 23 -10.20 14.01 -9.96
CA ALA A 23 -9.01 14.79 -9.60
C ALA A 23 -8.09 14.00 -8.67
N ALA A 24 -8.64 13.36 -7.63
CA ALA A 24 -7.83 12.53 -6.74
C ALA A 24 -7.20 11.31 -7.43
N LEU A 25 -7.92 10.65 -8.35
CA LEU A 25 -7.32 9.57 -9.15
C LEU A 25 -6.18 10.07 -10.03
N ALA A 26 -6.30 11.27 -10.61
CA ALA A 26 -5.25 11.86 -11.43
C ALA A 26 -3.96 12.16 -10.67
N GLU A 27 -4.00 12.22 -9.34
CA GLU A 27 -2.80 12.38 -8.49
C GLU A 27 -1.98 11.08 -8.38
N ILE A 28 -2.62 9.91 -8.51
CA ILE A 28 -1.98 8.60 -8.28
C ILE A 28 -1.83 7.75 -9.55
N THR A 29 -2.56 8.08 -10.62
CA THR A 29 -2.54 7.30 -11.86
C THR A 29 -2.82 8.16 -13.10
N PRO A 30 -2.32 7.79 -14.29
CA PRO A 30 -2.68 8.51 -15.52
C PRO A 30 -4.18 8.46 -15.79
N GLU A 31 -4.76 9.57 -16.27
CA GLU A 31 -6.20 9.66 -16.59
C GLU A 31 -6.67 8.59 -17.58
N SER A 32 -5.79 8.15 -18.49
CA SER A 32 -6.08 7.08 -19.46
C SER A 32 -6.42 5.73 -18.81
N THR A 33 -6.08 5.55 -17.53
CA THR A 33 -6.32 4.34 -16.75
C THR A 33 -7.68 4.34 -16.04
N VAL A 34 -8.37 5.50 -16.02
CA VAL A 34 -9.64 5.73 -15.33
C VAL A 34 -10.76 5.88 -16.35
N GLY A 35 -11.57 4.83 -16.49
CA GLY A 35 -12.69 4.79 -17.43
C GLY A 35 -13.95 5.49 -16.94
N GLU A 36 -15.10 5.06 -17.44
CA GLU A 36 -16.40 5.64 -17.11
C GLU A 36 -16.81 5.37 -15.65
N PRO A 37 -17.59 6.27 -15.03
CA PRO A 37 -18.20 6.01 -13.73
C PRO A 37 -19.15 4.80 -13.82
N LEU A 38 -18.98 3.84 -12.91
CA LEU A 38 -19.76 2.60 -12.86
C LEU A 38 -20.92 2.68 -11.86
N GLY A 39 -20.82 3.55 -10.86
CA GLY A 39 -21.83 3.69 -9.81
C GLY A 39 -21.23 4.19 -8.51
N HIS A 40 -21.94 3.93 -7.41
CA HIS A 40 -21.50 4.26 -6.07
C HIS A 40 -21.99 3.23 -5.05
N VAL A 41 -21.32 3.17 -3.90
CA VAL A 41 -21.73 2.43 -2.71
C VAL A 41 -21.81 3.41 -1.54
N VAL A 42 -22.87 3.33 -0.76
CA VAL A 42 -22.99 4.12 0.48
C VAL A 42 -22.35 3.31 1.60
N GLU A 43 -21.32 3.86 2.22
CA GLU A 43 -20.56 3.21 3.27
C GLU A 43 -21.14 3.51 4.65
N ALA A 44 -20.85 2.62 5.60
CA ALA A 44 -21.16 2.88 7.00
C ALA A 44 -20.39 4.13 7.48
N GLY A 45 -21.06 4.98 8.28
CA GLY A 45 -20.43 6.23 8.78
C GLY A 45 -20.57 7.43 7.85
N GLY A 46 -21.33 7.32 6.75
CA GLY A 46 -21.76 8.47 5.95
C GLY A 46 -20.83 8.87 4.80
N ALA A 47 -19.86 8.01 4.47
CA ALA A 47 -19.07 8.15 3.25
C ALA A 47 -19.77 7.49 2.05
N VAL A 48 -19.33 7.86 0.85
CA VAL A 48 -19.78 7.26 -0.42
C VAL A 48 -18.55 6.87 -1.24
N SER A 49 -18.49 5.63 -1.66
CA SER A 49 -17.44 5.12 -2.55
C SER A 49 -17.90 5.25 -4.00
N LEU A 50 -17.25 6.11 -4.77
CA LEU A 50 -17.50 6.34 -6.19
C LEU A 50 -16.65 5.37 -7.01
N LEU A 51 -17.28 4.62 -7.91
CA LEU A 51 -16.66 3.54 -8.67
C LEU A 51 -16.42 3.96 -10.12
N PHE A 52 -15.24 3.65 -10.66
CA PHE A 52 -14.88 3.90 -12.06
C PHE A 52 -14.26 2.65 -12.68
N ALA A 53 -14.49 2.44 -13.98
CA ALA A 53 -13.85 1.35 -14.70
C ALA A 53 -12.32 1.50 -14.67
N CYS A 54 -11.60 0.40 -14.47
CA CYS A 54 -10.16 0.37 -14.65
C CYS A 54 -9.81 -0.08 -16.08
N THR A 55 -8.90 0.62 -16.73
CA THR A 55 -8.40 0.29 -18.09
C THR A 55 -6.93 -0.16 -18.08
N LEU A 56 -6.34 -0.39 -16.89
CA LEU A 56 -4.99 -0.93 -16.78
C LEU A 56 -4.94 -2.37 -17.35
N PRO A 57 -4.01 -2.68 -18.26
CA PRO A 57 -3.91 -4.01 -18.87
C PRO A 57 -3.71 -5.17 -17.87
N GLY A 58 -3.03 -4.91 -16.76
CA GLY A 58 -2.76 -5.91 -15.72
C GLY A 58 -3.89 -6.13 -14.72
N TYR A 59 -4.97 -5.34 -14.80
CA TYR A 59 -6.07 -5.37 -13.83
C TYR A 59 -7.43 -5.56 -14.50
N PRO A 60 -7.61 -6.61 -15.33
CA PRO A 60 -8.89 -6.89 -15.96
C PRO A 60 -9.97 -7.17 -14.90
N GLY A 61 -11.13 -6.53 -15.03
CA GLY A 61 -12.25 -6.67 -14.10
C GLY A 61 -12.15 -5.84 -12.82
N TRP A 62 -11.00 -5.19 -12.58
CA TRP A 62 -10.84 -4.30 -11.42
C TRP A 62 -11.50 -2.94 -11.65
N ARG A 63 -11.70 -2.19 -10.57
CA ARG A 63 -12.30 -0.85 -10.59
C ARG A 63 -11.53 0.11 -9.69
N TRP A 64 -11.43 1.36 -10.12
CA TRP A 64 -11.01 2.43 -9.22
C TRP A 64 -12.15 2.77 -8.29
N THR A 65 -11.83 2.94 -7.01
CA THR A 65 -12.76 3.32 -5.95
C THR A 65 -12.23 4.57 -5.28
N VAL A 66 -13.08 5.59 -5.14
CA VAL A 66 -12.75 6.79 -4.39
C VAL A 66 -13.80 7.02 -3.33
N SER A 67 -13.40 6.89 -2.07
CA SER A 67 -14.29 7.15 -0.93
C SER A 67 -14.29 8.65 -0.65
N VAL A 68 -15.46 9.26 -0.71
CA VAL A 68 -15.69 10.68 -0.40
C VAL A 68 -16.58 10.80 0.83
N GLY A 69 -16.30 11.81 1.64
CA GLY A 69 -17.05 12.09 2.85
C GLY A 69 -17.10 13.58 3.16
N ARG A 70 -17.72 13.96 4.27
CA ARG A 70 -17.69 15.31 4.82
C ARG A 70 -17.53 15.27 6.32
N ALA A 71 -16.84 16.26 6.88
CA ALA A 71 -16.66 16.36 8.33
C ALA A 71 -17.97 16.72 9.05
N GLU A 72 -18.73 17.66 8.49
CA GLU A 72 -20.00 18.15 9.05
C GLU A 72 -21.00 18.47 7.94
N ASP A 73 -22.28 18.56 8.31
CA ASP A 73 -23.35 18.91 7.39
C ASP A 73 -23.20 20.33 6.84
N GLY A 74 -23.23 20.48 5.51
CA GLY A 74 -23.05 21.77 4.83
C GLY A 74 -21.60 22.16 4.56
N VAL A 75 -20.63 21.36 4.99
CA VAL A 75 -19.22 21.49 4.59
C VAL A 75 -19.01 20.77 3.25
N GLN A 76 -18.11 21.31 2.43
CA GLN A 76 -17.76 20.71 1.14
C GLN A 76 -17.19 19.30 1.31
N PRO A 77 -17.52 18.36 0.41
CA PRO A 77 -16.96 17.01 0.41
C PRO A 77 -15.43 16.99 0.28
N THR A 78 -14.80 16.01 0.90
CA THR A 78 -13.37 15.70 0.78
C THR A 78 -13.16 14.24 0.38
N VAL A 79 -12.01 13.95 -0.22
CA VAL A 79 -11.57 12.57 -0.51
C VAL A 79 -10.96 11.99 0.75
N LEU A 80 -11.35 10.76 1.08
CA LEU A 80 -10.82 9.99 2.21
C LEU A 80 -9.74 9.03 1.72
N GLU A 81 -10.00 8.32 0.63
CA GLU A 81 -9.06 7.39 0.00
C GLU A 81 -9.33 7.25 -1.51
N ALA A 82 -8.31 6.82 -2.24
CA ALA A 82 -8.39 6.42 -3.63
C ALA A 82 -7.60 5.12 -3.83
N GLU A 83 -8.28 4.08 -4.29
CA GLU A 83 -7.74 2.73 -4.32
C GLU A 83 -8.20 1.96 -5.55
N LEU A 84 -7.47 0.89 -5.87
CA LEU A 84 -7.80 -0.04 -6.94
C LEU A 84 -8.30 -1.34 -6.32
N MET A 85 -9.57 -1.67 -6.55
CA MET A 85 -10.24 -2.79 -5.90
C MET A 85 -10.68 -3.85 -6.93
N PRO A 86 -10.62 -5.14 -6.58
CA PRO A 86 -11.13 -6.17 -7.45
C PRO A 86 -12.66 -6.07 -7.61
N GLY A 87 -13.14 -6.24 -8.84
CA GLY A 87 -14.55 -6.41 -9.16
C GLY A 87 -14.95 -7.87 -9.28
N GLU A 88 -16.20 -8.13 -9.68
CA GLU A 88 -16.73 -9.50 -9.81
C GLU A 88 -15.99 -10.33 -10.87
N GLU A 89 -15.49 -9.67 -11.92
CA GLU A 89 -14.77 -10.28 -13.03
C GLU A 89 -13.25 -10.22 -12.86
N SER A 90 -12.76 -9.82 -11.68
CA SER A 90 -11.32 -9.69 -11.42
C SER A 90 -10.64 -11.05 -11.31
N LEU A 91 -9.46 -11.15 -11.93
CA LEU A 91 -8.53 -12.23 -11.64
C LEU A 91 -7.89 -11.99 -10.26
N LEU A 92 -8.21 -12.88 -9.32
CA LEU A 92 -7.65 -12.85 -7.97
C LEU A 92 -6.40 -13.73 -7.88
N ALA A 93 -5.52 -13.38 -6.94
CA ALA A 93 -4.39 -14.21 -6.60
C ALA A 93 -4.86 -15.57 -6.03
N PRO A 94 -4.08 -16.64 -6.21
CA PRO A 94 -4.34 -17.91 -5.53
C PRO A 94 -4.17 -17.75 -4.01
N ASP A 95 -4.62 -18.76 -3.26
CA ASP A 95 -4.40 -18.82 -1.82
C ASP A 95 -2.90 -18.74 -1.48
N TRP A 96 -2.58 -17.99 -0.43
CA TRP A 96 -1.20 -17.86 0.03
C TRP A 96 -0.72 -19.17 0.66
N VAL A 97 0.43 -19.65 0.20
CA VAL A 97 1.13 -20.81 0.76
C VAL A 97 2.31 -20.31 1.62
N PRO A 98 2.56 -20.85 2.83
CA PRO A 98 3.73 -20.52 3.63
C PRO A 98 5.05 -20.66 2.87
N TRP A 99 6.01 -19.80 3.22
CA TRP A 99 7.29 -19.82 2.52
C TRP A 99 8.03 -21.16 2.70
N SER A 100 8.03 -21.72 3.91
CA SER A 100 8.65 -23.02 4.18
C SER A 100 8.08 -24.15 3.30
N GLU A 101 6.79 -24.12 3.01
CA GLU A 101 6.13 -25.13 2.17
C GLU A 101 6.51 -24.95 0.70
N ARG A 102 6.46 -23.73 0.16
CA ARG A 102 6.93 -23.45 -1.20
C ARG A 102 8.41 -23.80 -1.39
N LEU A 103 9.24 -23.53 -0.39
CA LEU A 103 10.66 -23.86 -0.43
C LEU A 103 10.89 -25.37 -0.42
N ALA A 104 10.14 -26.12 0.40
CA ALA A 104 10.23 -27.57 0.45
C ALA A 104 9.81 -28.21 -0.88
N GLU A 105 8.73 -27.74 -1.50
CA GLU A 105 8.31 -28.19 -2.84
C GLU A 105 9.36 -27.87 -3.90
N TYR A 106 9.96 -26.68 -3.86
CA TYR A 106 11.05 -26.31 -4.75
C TYR A 106 12.27 -27.24 -4.58
N GLN A 107 12.70 -27.49 -3.34
CA GLN A 107 13.83 -28.38 -3.04
C GLN A 107 13.55 -29.81 -3.51
N ALA A 108 12.35 -30.34 -3.24
CA ALA A 108 11.95 -31.66 -3.71
C ALA A 108 11.94 -31.74 -5.25
N ALA A 109 11.50 -30.68 -5.94
CA ALA A 109 11.55 -30.61 -7.40
C ALA A 109 12.99 -30.57 -7.93
N GLN A 110 13.91 -29.88 -7.25
CA GLN A 110 15.34 -29.89 -7.60
C GLN A 110 15.97 -31.27 -7.42
N GLU A 111 15.69 -31.94 -6.30
CA GLU A 111 16.19 -33.30 -6.04
C GLU A 111 15.68 -34.30 -7.09
N ALA A 112 14.40 -34.21 -7.47
CA ALA A 112 13.84 -35.07 -8.52
C ALA A 112 14.53 -34.84 -9.88
N LEU A 113 14.80 -33.59 -10.25
CA LEU A 113 15.52 -33.27 -11.48
C LEU A 113 16.96 -33.79 -11.47
N THR A 114 17.64 -33.78 -10.31
CA THR A 114 19.00 -34.35 -10.21
C THR A 114 18.99 -35.87 -10.35
N VAL A 115 18.01 -36.55 -9.77
CA VAL A 115 17.89 -38.02 -9.89
C VAL A 115 17.58 -38.42 -11.33
N GLU A 116 16.68 -37.72 -12.02
CA GLU A 116 16.38 -37.99 -13.43
C GLU A 116 17.58 -37.71 -14.34
N ALA A 117 18.47 -36.78 -13.98
CA ALA A 117 19.70 -36.52 -14.73
C ALA A 117 20.77 -37.59 -14.51
N ASP A 118 20.92 -38.08 -13.27
CA ASP A 118 21.85 -39.18 -12.95
C ASP A 118 21.39 -40.51 -13.60
N ASP A 119 20.09 -40.76 -13.72
CA ASP A 119 19.54 -41.95 -14.40
C ASP A 119 19.75 -41.92 -15.94
N ASP A 120 19.88 -40.73 -16.56
CA ASP A 120 20.14 -40.53 -18.02
C ASP A 120 21.65 -40.59 -18.37
N ASP A 121 22.52 -40.62 -17.35
CA ASP A 121 23.97 -40.86 -17.48
C ASP A 121 24.32 -42.37 -17.36
N GLU A 122 23.44 -43.23 -16.82
CA GLU A 122 23.66 -44.68 -16.70
C GLU A 122 23.39 -45.48 -18.01
N ASP A 123 22.78 -44.87 -19.02
CA ASP A 123 22.58 -45.44 -20.37
C ASP A 123 23.58 -44.92 -21.43
N GLY A 124 24.64 -44.26 -20.98
CA GLY A 124 25.75 -43.71 -21.79
C GLY A 124 27.08 -44.47 -21.77
N GLU A 125 27.16 -45.72 -21.28
CA GLU A 125 28.37 -46.54 -21.41
C GLU A 125 28.52 -47.16 -22.81
N ASP A 126 28.80 -46.30 -23.80
CA ASP A 126 29.57 -46.67 -24.99
C ASP A 126 30.41 -45.46 -25.40
N ARG A 127 31.43 -45.14 -24.58
CA ARG A 127 32.48 -44.19 -24.94
C ARG A 127 33.52 -44.92 -25.80
N PRO A 128 33.70 -44.60 -27.10
CA PRO A 128 34.94 -44.97 -27.76
C PRO A 128 36.06 -44.07 -27.20
N ASP A 129 37.09 -44.69 -26.64
CA ASP A 129 38.40 -44.08 -26.41
C ASP A 129 38.89 -43.47 -27.74
N GLU A 130 38.85 -42.15 -27.88
CA GLU A 130 39.68 -41.44 -28.86
C GLU A 130 40.27 -40.19 -28.19
N ASP A 131 41.48 -40.42 -27.70
CA ASP A 131 42.67 -39.56 -27.79
C ASP A 131 42.71 -38.24 -27.01
N GLU A 132 43.64 -38.23 -26.05
CA GLU A 132 44.24 -37.07 -25.39
C GLU A 132 44.88 -36.15 -26.44
N ASP A 133 44.37 -34.92 -26.58
CA ASP A 133 45.15 -33.79 -27.07
C ASP A 133 44.96 -32.61 -26.09
N GLU A 134 45.97 -32.46 -25.22
CA GLU A 134 46.22 -31.26 -24.43
C GLU A 134 46.62 -30.12 -25.36
N ASP A 135 45.78 -29.09 -25.50
CA ASP A 135 46.21 -27.77 -25.97
C ASP A 135 45.76 -26.70 -24.96
N GLU A 136 46.68 -26.38 -24.07
CA GLU A 136 46.64 -25.29 -23.10
C GLU A 136 46.90 -23.96 -23.83
N ASP A 137 45.84 -23.32 -24.33
CA ASP A 137 45.90 -21.92 -24.74
C ASP A 137 45.24 -21.03 -23.68
N SER A 138 46.08 -20.59 -22.74
CA SER A 138 45.79 -19.50 -21.81
C SER A 138 45.90 -18.17 -22.56
N ASP A 139 44.78 -17.67 -23.09
CA ASP A 139 44.66 -16.27 -23.48
C ASP A 139 44.17 -15.46 -22.27
N GLY A 140 45.16 -14.91 -21.55
CA GLY A 140 44.93 -13.95 -20.48
C GLY A 140 44.06 -12.78 -20.97
N PHE A 141 42.80 -12.78 -20.55
CA PHE A 141 42.00 -11.57 -20.48
C PHE A 141 42.55 -10.74 -19.32
N ASP A 142 43.21 -9.65 -19.71
CA ASP A 142 43.61 -8.54 -18.86
C ASP A 142 42.33 -7.91 -18.28
N ASP A 143 42.04 -8.23 -17.02
CA ASP A 143 40.98 -7.65 -16.22
C ASP A 143 41.41 -6.25 -15.79
N GLU A 144 41.30 -5.28 -16.70
CA GLU A 144 41.25 -3.86 -16.37
C GLU A 144 39.79 -3.42 -16.28
N ASP A 145 39.06 -3.86 -15.26
CA ASP A 145 37.82 -3.18 -14.83
C ASP A 145 37.66 -3.26 -13.31
N ASP A 146 38.60 -2.64 -12.59
CA ASP A 146 38.42 -2.21 -11.21
C ASP A 146 37.43 -1.03 -11.17
N HIS A 147 36.15 -1.35 -11.37
CA HIS A 147 35.05 -0.46 -11.07
C HIS A 147 34.28 -1.00 -9.86
N ASP A 148 34.81 -0.66 -8.68
CA ASP A 148 34.14 -0.44 -7.41
C ASP A 148 32.64 -0.82 -7.36
N ILE A 149 32.38 -2.09 -7.07
CA ILE A 149 31.06 -2.58 -6.61
C ILE A 149 30.77 -2.17 -5.14
N HIS A 150 31.63 -1.34 -4.54
CA HIS A 150 31.55 -0.95 -3.14
C HIS A 150 30.89 0.41 -2.87
N ASP A 151 30.35 1.11 -3.88
CA ASP A 151 29.73 2.43 -3.70
C ASP A 151 28.25 2.52 -4.13
N LEU A 152 27.41 1.57 -3.69
CA LEU A 152 25.95 1.64 -3.87
C LEU A 152 25.12 1.62 -2.57
N HIS A 153 25.73 1.87 -1.41
CA HIS A 153 24.97 2.04 -0.15
C HIS A 153 25.36 3.28 0.64
N ALA A 154 25.87 4.32 -0.02
CA ALA A 154 25.95 5.65 0.59
C ALA A 154 24.56 6.32 0.57
N GLY A 155 23.66 5.88 1.45
CA GLY A 155 22.48 6.68 1.83
C GLY A 155 21.14 5.99 2.02
N ASP A 156 21.06 4.67 2.14
CA ASP A 156 19.81 4.00 2.51
C ASP A 156 19.97 3.30 3.86
N ASP A 157 19.94 4.13 4.91
CA ASP A 157 19.64 3.71 6.27
C ASP A 157 18.17 3.23 6.31
N VAL A 158 17.88 2.08 5.70
CA VAL A 158 16.67 1.33 6.03
C VAL A 158 16.95 0.70 7.38
N ASP A 159 16.62 1.46 8.43
CA ASP A 159 16.56 0.97 9.79
C ASP A 159 15.68 -0.29 9.80
N GLY A 160 16.33 -1.45 9.93
CA GLY A 160 15.66 -2.69 10.23
C GLY A 160 14.81 -2.50 11.47
N VAL A 161 13.51 -2.78 11.38
CA VAL A 161 12.61 -2.79 12.53
C VAL A 161 13.06 -3.90 13.48
N ASP A 162 13.71 -3.53 14.58
CA ASP A 162 14.03 -4.43 15.70
C ASP A 162 12.73 -4.87 16.40
N ILE A 163 12.05 -5.87 15.84
CA ILE A 163 10.75 -6.36 16.32
C ILE A 163 10.86 -7.16 17.64
N ASP A 164 12.07 -7.41 18.14
CA ASP A 164 12.30 -8.21 19.35
C ASP A 164 12.50 -7.39 20.65
N SER A 165 12.38 -6.06 20.62
CA SER A 165 12.50 -5.21 21.84
C SER A 165 11.19 -4.99 22.60
N VAL A 166 10.23 -5.93 22.50
CA VAL A 166 9.03 -5.94 23.35
C VAL A 166 9.13 -7.06 24.39
N GLY A 167 9.99 -6.85 25.40
CA GLY A 167 10.40 -7.94 26.30
C GLY A 167 10.81 -7.55 27.71
N GLY A 168 10.14 -6.59 28.34
CA GLY A 168 9.90 -6.62 29.80
C GLY A 168 10.83 -5.82 30.72
N GLU A 169 10.26 -4.80 31.37
CA GLU A 169 10.25 -4.68 32.83
C GLU A 169 9.33 -3.55 33.28
N THR A 170 8.45 -3.86 34.22
CA THR A 170 7.59 -2.91 34.93
C THR A 170 8.45 -1.98 35.79
N GLY A 171 8.69 -0.75 35.31
CA GLY A 171 9.33 0.31 36.07
C GLY A 171 8.45 1.55 36.08
N LEU A 172 7.63 1.70 37.12
CA LEU A 172 6.87 2.91 37.41
C LEU A 172 7.85 4.06 37.69
N LEU A 173 7.89 5.08 36.82
CA LEU A 173 8.53 6.37 37.10
C LEU A 173 7.46 7.47 37.18
N PRO A 174 7.49 8.31 38.23
CA PRO A 174 6.39 9.20 38.59
C PRO A 174 6.24 10.34 37.59
N THR A 175 4.98 10.64 37.25
CA THR A 175 4.58 11.85 36.55
C THR A 175 4.83 13.07 37.46
N GLY A 176 5.92 13.80 37.21
CA GLY A 176 6.12 15.15 37.71
C GLY A 176 5.89 16.11 36.56
N VAL A 177 4.64 16.48 36.31
CA VAL A 177 4.32 17.68 35.53
C VAL A 177 4.29 18.82 36.53
N ASP A 178 5.33 19.64 36.54
CA ASP A 178 5.33 20.92 37.23
C ASP A 178 4.30 21.83 36.55
N ASP A 179 3.21 22.09 37.26
CA ASP A 179 2.18 23.07 36.96
C ASP A 179 2.76 24.47 37.27
N GLU A 180 3.26 25.17 36.25
CA GLU A 180 3.46 26.62 36.34
C GLU A 180 2.45 27.31 35.42
N ALA A 181 1.31 27.67 36.01
CA ALA A 181 0.35 28.58 35.43
C ALA A 181 1.02 29.95 35.21
N THR A 182 1.17 30.36 33.96
CA THR A 182 1.43 31.76 33.62
C THR A 182 0.11 32.47 33.42
N ASP A 183 -0.17 33.31 34.39
CA ASP A 183 -1.27 34.26 34.50
C ASP A 183 -1.20 35.28 33.34
N ILE A 184 -2.14 35.20 32.38
CA ILE A 184 -2.33 36.23 31.36
C ILE A 184 -3.63 36.96 31.71
N GLU A 185 -3.49 37.96 32.57
CA GLU A 185 -4.48 38.99 32.83
C GLU A 185 -4.64 39.86 31.57
N ALA A 186 -5.79 39.78 30.91
CA ALA A 186 -6.23 40.75 29.92
C ALA A 186 -7.64 41.24 30.29
N ASP A 187 -7.66 42.27 31.13
CA ASP A 187 -8.79 43.15 31.39
C ASP A 187 -9.18 43.91 30.11
N ALA A 188 -10.41 43.69 29.62
CA ALA A 188 -11.21 44.69 28.90
C ALA A 188 -12.62 44.15 28.60
N GLU A 189 -13.57 44.45 29.48
CA GLU A 189 -14.96 44.78 29.08
C GLU A 189 -15.06 46.32 29.06
N PRO A 190 -15.95 47.00 28.28
CA PRO A 190 -17.38 46.64 28.22
C PRO A 190 -18.21 47.12 26.98
N VAL A 191 -19.53 46.89 27.11
CA VAL A 191 -20.69 47.62 26.54
C VAL A 191 -21.35 47.05 25.29
N LEU A 192 -22.47 46.36 25.56
CA LEU A 192 -23.64 46.21 24.70
C LEU A 192 -24.37 47.55 24.54
N PRO A 193 -25.01 47.81 23.38
CA PRO A 193 -26.25 48.58 23.39
C PRO A 193 -27.48 47.70 23.19
N ASP A 194 -28.47 47.99 24.04
CA ASP A 194 -29.87 47.56 24.05
C ASP A 194 -30.60 47.65 22.70
N GLY A 195 -31.47 46.67 22.46
CA GLY A 195 -32.91 46.95 22.40
C GLY A 195 -33.57 47.37 21.07
N GLU A 196 -34.55 46.54 20.72
CA GLU A 196 -35.85 46.89 20.11
C GLU A 196 -36.00 47.04 18.59
N GLY A 197 -37.02 46.35 18.07
CA GLY A 197 -37.58 46.62 16.74
C GLY A 197 -38.44 45.51 16.16
N ALA A 198 -39.62 45.28 16.73
CA ALA A 198 -40.70 44.54 16.09
C ALA A 198 -41.24 45.26 14.83
N VAL A 199 -42.05 44.53 14.05
CA VAL A 199 -42.93 44.90 12.91
C VAL A 199 -42.22 45.08 11.55
N LEU A 200 -42.70 44.52 10.43
CA LEU A 200 -44.07 44.25 9.97
C LEU A 200 -44.24 42.86 9.34
#